data_AF-A0A2K9LFM2-F1
#
_entry.id   AF-A0A2K9LFM2-F1
#
_cell.length_a   1.000
_cell.length_b   1.000
_cell.length_c   1.000
_cell.angle_alpha   90.00
_cell.angle_beta   90.00
_cell.angle_gamma   90.00
#
_symmetry.space_group_name_H-M   'P 1'
#
loop_
_entity.id
_entity.type
_entity.pdbx_description
1 polymer ?
#
loop_
_entity_poly.entity_id
_entity_poly.type
_entity_poly.pdbx_seq_one_letter_code
_entity_poly.pdbx_strand_id
1 'polypeptide(L)' 'MSFFDSPIAPCTTVHEMVLLDETQQECAHEHHCPPERECPLAGCFTEVSGIDPTHAEQFKPAQRAP' A
#
# COMPACT_ATOMS: atom_id res chain seq x y z
N MET A 1 19.12 12.47 6.54
CA MET A 1 18.09 12.53 5.48
C MET A 1 17.50 11.13 5.41
N SER A 2 16.26 10.95 5.88
CA SER A 2 15.54 9.69 5.66
C SER A 2 15.05 9.71 4.21
N PHE A 3 15.62 8.84 3.40
CA PHE A 3 15.11 8.59 2.07
C PHE A 3 13.76 7.89 2.27
N PHE A 4 12.68 8.54 1.87
CA PHE A 4 11.38 7.90 1.77
C PHE A 4 11.49 6.97 0.57
N ASP A 5 11.83 5.70 0.82
CA ASP A 5 11.91 4.65 -0.20
C ASP A 5 10.54 4.02 -0.47
N SER A 6 9.49 4.51 0.19
CA SER A 6 8.14 4.03 -0.04
C SER A 6 7.70 4.42 -1.46
N PRO A 7 7.26 3.45 -2.29
CA PRO A 7 6.75 3.74 -3.62
C PRO A 7 5.55 4.71 -3.53
N ILE A 8 5.58 5.77 -4.34
CA ILE A 8 4.50 6.76 -4.46
C ILE A 8 4.06 6.89 -5.91
N ALA A 9 2.76 7.04 -6.14
CA ALA A 9 2.20 7.25 -7.48
C ALA A 9 1.12 8.34 -7.49
N PRO A 10 0.96 9.06 -8.61
CA PRO A 10 -0.11 10.02 -8.77
C PRO A 10 -1.45 9.30 -8.97
N CYS A 11 -2.44 9.56 -8.10
CA CYS A 11 -3.79 9.03 -8.24
C CYS A 11 -4.68 10.02 -8.99
N THR A 12 -5.22 9.62 -10.15
CA THR A 12 -6.13 10.46 -10.94
C THR A 12 -7.54 10.57 -10.37
N THR A 13 -7.87 9.82 -9.31
CA THR A 13 -9.18 9.91 -8.64
C THR A 13 -9.20 11.06 -7.64
N VAL A 14 -8.14 11.17 -6.83
CA VAL A 14 -8.02 12.19 -5.77
C VAL A 14 -7.13 13.37 -6.18
N HIS A 15 -6.43 13.24 -7.32
CA HIS A 15 -5.50 14.24 -7.87
C HIS A 15 -4.31 14.54 -6.95
N GLU A 16 -3.90 13.55 -6.15
CA GLU A 16 -2.83 13.64 -5.16
C GLU A 16 -1.83 12.49 -5.32
N MET A 17 -0.66 12.62 -4.68
CA MET A 17 0.32 11.55 -4.57
C MET A 17 -0.11 10.60 -3.44
N VAL A 18 -0.28 9.31 -3.76
CA VAL A 18 -0.65 8.28 -2.78
C VAL A 18 0.54 7.37 -2.51
N LEU A 19 0.65 6.84 -1.28
CA LEU A 19 1.66 5.82 -0.98
C LEU A 19 1.14 4.47 -1.48
N LEU A 20 2.04 3.70 -2.07
CA LEU A 20 1.78 2.34 -2.54
C LEU A 20 2.29 1.28 -1.55
N ASP A 21 3.01 1.73 -0.53
CA ASP A 21 3.50 0.91 0.59
C ASP A 21 2.43 0.66 1.66
N GLU A 22 1.25 1.28 1.51
CA GLU A 22 0.06 1.01 2.32
C GLU A 22 -0.88 0.05 1.58
N THR A 23 -1.85 -0.52 2.30
CA THR A 23 -2.87 -1.36 1.66
C THR A 23 -3.88 -0.50 0.90
N GLN A 24 -4.48 -1.06 -0.15
CA GLN A 24 -5.53 -0.36 -0.90
C GLN A 24 -6.69 0.11 0.00
N GLN A 25 -7.02 -0.66 1.04
CA GLN A 25 -8.06 -0.30 2.00
C GLN A 25 -7.69 0.92 2.85
N GLU A 26 -6.43 1.03 3.27
CA GLU A 26 -5.94 2.20 4.01
C GLU A 26 -5.98 3.44 3.14
N CYS A 27 -5.47 3.37 1.91
CA CYS A 27 -5.50 4.48 0.97
C CYS A 27 -6.94 4.92 0.67
N ALA A 28 -7.85 3.94 0.49
CA ALA A 28 -9.26 4.23 0.26
C ALA A 28 -9.92 4.89 1.48
N HIS A 29 -9.53 4.52 2.69
CA HIS A 29 -10.02 5.13 3.93
C HIS A 29 -9.45 6.55 4.12
N GLU A 30 -8.15 6.76 3.89
CA GLU A 30 -7.50 8.07 4.03
C GLU A 30 -8.03 9.09 3.02
N HIS A 31 -8.18 8.67 1.76
CA HIS A 31 -8.63 9.56 0.69
C HIS A 31 -10.14 9.51 0.44
N HIS A 32 -10.89 8.74 1.23
CA HIS A 32 -12.33 8.55 1.07
C HIS A 32 -12.71 8.12 -0.37
N CYS A 33 -11.94 7.21 -0.95
CA CYS A 33 -12.20 6.72 -2.30
C CYS A 33 -13.56 6.02 -2.35
N PRO A 34 -14.40 6.31 -3.37
CA PRO A 34 -15.71 5.68 -3.50
C PRO A 34 -15.56 4.18 -3.82
N PRO A 35 -16.26 3.28 -3.11
CA PRO A 35 -16.16 1.83 -3.32
C PRO A 35 -16.74 1.36 -4.66
N GLU A 36 -17.52 2.23 -5.34
CA GLU A 36 -18.15 1.94 -6.63
C GLU A 36 -17.21 2.12 -7.83
N ARG A 37 -16.00 2.69 -7.62
CA ARG A 37 -15.00 2.87 -8.68
C ARG A 37 -13.87 1.87 -8.55
N GLU A 38 -13.49 1.30 -9.68
CA GLU A 38 -12.29 0.49 -9.77
C GLU A 38 -11.06 1.39 -9.59
N CYS A 39 -10.23 1.09 -8.59
CA CYS A 39 -9.07 1.90 -8.28
C CYS A 39 -8.01 1.73 -9.39
N PRO A 40 -7.52 2.81 -10.02
CA PRO A 40 -6.53 2.72 -11.09
C PRO A 40 -5.19 2.15 -10.62
N LEU A 41 -4.95 2.14 -9.31
CA LEU A 41 -3.75 1.65 -8.65
C LEU A 41 -3.98 0.33 -7.90
N ALA A 42 -5.12 -0.35 -8.09
CA ALA A 42 -5.49 -1.56 -7.35
C ALA A 42 -4.42 -2.68 -7.34
N GLY A 43 -3.55 -2.74 -8.36
CA GLY A 43 -2.43 -3.69 -8.45
C GLY A 43 -1.06 -3.13 -8.07
N CYS A 44 -1.00 -1.89 -7.58
CA CYS A 44 0.24 -1.23 -7.18
C CYS A 44 0.44 -1.20 -5.66
N PHE A 45 -0.63 -1.37 -4.88
CA PHE A 45 -0.57 -1.41 -3.42
C PHE A 45 0.00 -2.73 -2.91
N THR A 46 0.61 -2.70 -1.73
CA THR A 46 1.01 -3.91 -1.01
C THR A 46 -0.18 -4.60 -0.32
N GLU A 47 -0.06 -5.91 -0.10
CA GLU A 47 -1.01 -6.69 0.70
C GLU A 47 -0.88 -6.38 2.21
N VAL A 48 0.30 -5.94 2.66
CA VAL A 48 0.58 -5.62 4.06
C VAL A 48 1.30 -4.28 4.15
N SER A 49 0.67 -3.32 4.84
CA SER A 49 1.21 -1.97 5.07
C SER A 49 2.62 -2.00 5.65
N GLY A 50 3.55 -1.30 5.01
CA GLY A 50 4.96 -1.23 5.41
C GLY A 50 5.81 -2.44 5.02
N ILE A 51 5.28 -3.35 4.18
CA ILE A 51 6.03 -4.46 3.59
C ILE A 51 6.05 -4.27 2.09
N ASP A 52 7.24 -3.95 1.56
CA ASP A 52 7.45 -3.98 0.12
C ASP A 52 7.20 -5.40 -0.43
N PRO A 53 6.43 -5.56 -1.54
CA PRO A 53 6.11 -6.87 -2.10
C PRO A 53 7.34 -7.67 -2.52
N THR A 54 8.47 -7.01 -2.81
CA THR A 54 9.76 -7.67 -3.09
C THR A 54 10.37 -8.31 -1.83
N HIS A 55 9.95 -7.87 -0.64
CA HIS A 55 10.39 -8.37 0.67
C HIS A 55 9.34 -9.20 1.42
N ALA A 56 8.13 -9.37 0.87
CA ALA A 56 7.02 -10.09 1.50
C ALA A 56 7.39 -11.53 1.90
N GLU A 57 8.32 -12.17 1.19
CA GLU A 57 8.76 -13.55 1.44
C GLU A 57 9.56 -13.73 2.74
N GLN A 58 10.05 -12.63 3.35
CA GLN A 58 10.83 -12.68 4.59
C GLN A 58 9.98 -12.54 5.86
N PHE A 59 8.74 -12.07 5.74
CA PHE A 59 7.82 -11.93 6.88
C PHE A 59 6.92 -13.15 7.04
N LYS A 60 7.50 -14.36 7.06
CA LYS A 60 6.79 -15.49 7.67
C LYS A 60 6.80 -15.26 9.17
N PRO A 61 5.65 -15.11 9.86
CA PRO A 61 5.65 -15.03 11.32
C PRO A 61 6.33 -16.29 11.82
N ALA A 62 7.50 -16.12 12.43
CA ALA A 62 8.20 -17.20 13.10
C ALA A 62 7.22 -17.76 14.12
N GLN A 63 6.68 -18.94 13.80
CA GLN A 63 5.83 -19.70 14.68
C GLN A 63 6.64 -19.92 15.96
N ARG A 64 6.30 -19.19 17.02
CA ARG A 64 6.85 -19.40 18.35
C ARG A 64 6.46 -20.83 18.77
N ALA A 65 7.42 -21.75 18.63
CA ALA A 65 7.36 -23.07 19.23
C ALA A 65 7.46 -22.95 20.77
N PRO A 66 6.88 -23.90 21.52
CA PRO A 66 6.42 -23.73 22.91
C PRO A 66 7.52 -23.53 23.95
#